data_AF-A0A225E1B2-F1
#
_entry.id   AF-A0A225E1B2-F1
#
_cell.length_a   1.000
_cell.length_b   1.000
_cell.length_c   1.000
_cell.angle_alpha   90.00
_cell.angle_beta   90.00
_cell.angle_gamma   90.00
#
_symmetry.space_group_name_H-M   'P 1'
#
loop_
_entity.id
_entity.type
_entity.pdbx_description
1 polymer ?
#
loop_
_entity_poly.entity_id
_entity_poly.type
_entity_poly.pdbx_seq_one_letter_code
_entity_poly.pdbx_strand_id
1 'polypeptide(L)'
;MIDFRCWYCNKRYFKQEAQIRSRFRCSCEHILKVPRQSGGYCRVRRPIDWLVEIVVYGGGGALLGFFLAIFIGSRLPFFRRSIYLIGGLTLAGFLFGALGGERGINLIGRMIREREQG
;
A
#
# COMPACT_ATOMS: atom_id res chain seq x y z
N MET A 1 15.31 3.16 -23.08
CA MET A 1 13.91 3.64 -23.20
C MET A 1 13.09 3.05 -22.05
N ILE A 2 12.10 3.79 -21.52
CA ILE A 2 11.29 3.35 -20.38
C ILE A 2 9.85 3.09 -20.85
N ASP A 3 9.38 1.86 -20.66
CA ASP A 3 8.00 1.44 -20.93
C ASP A 3 7.23 1.29 -19.60
N PHE A 4 6.09 1.95 -19.49
CA PHE A 4 5.23 1.81 -18.32
C PHE A 4 3.77 2.04 -18.71
N ARG A 5 2.86 1.58 -17.84
CA ARG A 5 1.42 1.79 -18.00
C ARG A 5 0.93 2.86 -17.03
N CYS A 6 -0.02 3.67 -17.47
CA CYS A 6 -0.75 4.60 -16.60
C CYS A 6 -1.47 3.80 -15.51
N TRP A 7 -1.28 4.20 -14.24
CA TRP A 7 -1.95 3.56 -13.11
C TRP A 7 -3.49 3.65 -13.19
N TYR A 8 -4.03 4.73 -13.75
CA TYR A 8 -5.47 5.01 -13.74
C TYR A 8 -6.24 4.39 -14.91
N CYS A 9 -5.70 4.49 -16.13
CA CYS A 9 -6.37 4.02 -17.35
C CYS A 9 -5.67 2.83 -18.03
N ASN A 10 -4.60 2.30 -17.43
CA ASN A 10 -3.82 1.18 -17.93
C ASN A 10 -3.19 1.38 -19.34
N LYS A 11 -3.23 2.59 -19.89
CA LYS A 11 -2.65 2.93 -21.20
C LYS A 11 -1.12 2.86 -21.16
N ARG A 12 -0.51 2.29 -22.19
CA ARG A 12 0.95 2.11 -22.30
C ARG A 12 1.63 3.38 -22.80
N TYR A 13 2.79 3.71 -22.23
CA TYR A 13 3.59 4.87 -22.55
C TYR A 13 5.06 4.50 -22.70
N PHE A 14 5.70 5.08 -23.73
CA PHE A 14 7.12 4.98 -23.97
C PHE A 14 7.76 6.36 -23.80
N LYS A 15 8.75 6.47 -22.92
CA LYS A 15 9.46 7.73 -22.63
C LYS A 15 10.96 7.53 -22.65
N GLN A 16 11.68 8.60 -23.01
CA GLN A 16 13.14 8.59 -22.99
C GLN A 16 13.67 8.66 -21.54
N GLU A 17 14.85 8.10 -21.30
CA GLU A 17 15.47 8.10 -19.97
C GLU A 17 15.84 9.50 -19.48
N ALA A 18 16.14 10.43 -20.39
CA ALA A 18 16.32 11.85 -20.06
C ALA A 18 15.08 12.48 -19.39
N GLN A 19 13.90 11.88 -19.55
CA GLN A 19 12.64 12.35 -18.97
C GLN A 19 12.32 11.67 -17.63
N ILE A 20 13.23 10.89 -17.04
CA ILE A 20 13.03 10.27 -15.72
C ILE A 20 12.60 11.32 -14.69
N ARG A 21 11.57 11.00 -13.88
CA ARG A 21 10.95 11.87 -12.87
C ARG A 21 10.22 13.11 -13.40
N SER A 22 10.25 13.38 -14.72
CA SER A 22 9.40 14.42 -15.31
C SER A 22 7.92 14.08 -15.12
N ARG A 23 7.09 15.13 -15.08
CA ARG A 23 5.64 15.01 -14.95
C ARG A 23 4.97 15.35 -16.28
N PHE A 24 3.95 14.60 -16.64
CA PHE A 24 3.13 14.88 -17.82
C PHE A 24 1.67 14.52 -17.55
N ARG A 25 0.76 15.12 -18.31
CA ARG A 25 -0.67 14.81 -18.23
C ARG A 25 -0.99 13.64 -19.16
N CYS A 26 -1.64 12.61 -18.61
CA CYS A 26 -2.16 11.48 -19.36
C CYS A 26 -3.42 11.88 -20.15
N SER A 27 -3.85 11.06 -21.12
CA SER A 27 -5.14 11.26 -21.80
C SER A 27 -6.35 11.10 -20.87
N CYS A 28 -6.19 10.43 -19.73
CA CYS A 28 -7.21 10.37 -18.69
C CYS A 28 -7.19 11.58 -17.74
N GLU A 29 -6.54 12.69 -18.13
CA GLU A 29 -6.37 13.94 -17.38
C GLU A 29 -5.56 13.85 -16.07
N HIS A 30 -5.16 12.65 -15.67
CA HIS A 30 -4.33 12.45 -14.49
C HIS A 30 -2.87 12.84 -14.75
N ILE A 31 -2.23 13.45 -13.75
CA ILE A 31 -0.80 13.78 -13.80
C ILE A 31 -0.01 12.52 -13.43
N LEU A 32 0.89 12.13 -14.33
CA LEU A 32 1.80 11.00 -14.16
C LEU A 32 3.24 11.48 -14.05
N LYS A 33 4.07 10.65 -13.44
CA LYS A 33 5.52 10.80 -13.33
C LYS A 33 6.19 9.69 -14.12
N VAL A 34 7.21 10.01 -14.89
CA VAL A 34 8.02 8.97 -15.56
C VAL A 34 8.82 8.19 -14.51
N PRO A 35 8.64 6.85 -14.42
CA PRO A 35 9.34 6.02 -13.45
C PRO A 35 10.83 5.93 -13.77
N ARG A 36 11.64 5.47 -12.80
CA ARG A 36 13.09 5.25 -13.00
C ARG A 36 13.39 4.01 -13.83
N GLN A 37 12.49 3.04 -13.85
CA GLN A 37 12.64 1.74 -14.48
C GLN A 37 11.33 1.38 -15.19
N SER A 38 11.41 0.55 -16.23
CA SER A 38 10.24 0.04 -16.95
C SER A 38 9.32 -0.74 -16.00
N GLY A 39 8.01 -0.60 -16.20
CA GLY A 39 6.99 -1.16 -15.30
C GLY A 39 6.91 -0.50 -13.91
N GLY A 40 7.71 0.55 -13.66
CA GLY A 40 7.76 1.23 -12.38
C GLY A 40 6.55 2.11 -12.09
N TYR A 41 6.49 2.61 -10.84
CA TYR A 41 5.38 3.41 -10.35
C TYR A 41 5.32 4.79 -11.03
N CYS A 42 4.24 5.04 -11.76
CA CYS A 42 4.03 6.27 -12.52
C CYS A 42 3.02 7.24 -11.85
N ARG A 43 2.32 6.81 -10.81
CA ARG A 43 1.34 7.65 -10.10
C ARG A 43 2.06 8.71 -9.26
N VAL A 44 1.52 9.93 -9.25
CA VAL A 44 1.94 10.98 -8.32
C VAL A 44 1.08 10.85 -7.08
N ARG A 45 1.68 10.55 -5.93
CA ARG A 45 0.93 10.50 -4.67
C ARG A 45 0.50 11.89 -4.24
N ARG A 46 -0.77 12.03 -3.93
CA ARG A 46 -1.32 13.19 -3.23
C ARG A 46 -1.31 12.93 -1.73
N PRO A 47 -1.27 13.98 -0.89
CA PRO A 47 -1.42 13.83 0.56
C PRO A 47 -2.70 13.07 0.96
N ILE A 48 -3.78 13.28 0.22
CA ILE A 48 -5.04 12.57 0.46
C ILE A 48 -4.96 11.07 0.15
N ASP A 49 -4.13 10.67 -0.82
CA ASP A 49 -3.89 9.26 -1.11
C ASP A 49 -3.22 8.59 0.10
N TRP A 50 -2.28 9.29 0.73
CA TRP A 50 -1.62 8.87 1.97
C TRP A 50 -2.60 8.72 3.14
N LEU A 51 -3.54 9.66 3.27
CA LEU A 51 -4.54 9.63 4.33
C LEU A 51 -5.51 8.46 4.15
N VAL A 52 -6.04 8.29 2.94
CA VAL A 52 -6.90 7.14 2.61
C VAL A 52 -6.16 5.83 2.82
N GLU A 53 -4.89 5.77 2.43
CA GLU A 53 -4.03 4.59 2.61
C GLU A 53 -3.83 4.24 4.09
N ILE A 54 -3.51 5.23 4.93
CA ILE A 54 -3.40 5.04 6.39
C ILE A 54 -4.74 4.58 6.97
N VAL A 55 -5.85 5.18 6.57
CA VAL A 55 -7.18 4.84 7.12
C VAL A 55 -7.60 3.43 6.71
N VAL A 56 -7.40 3.04 5.45
CA VAL A 56 -7.82 1.73 4.94
C VAL A 56 -6.90 0.62 5.48
N TYR A 57 -5.58 0.73 5.30
CA TYR A 57 -4.67 -0.31 5.76
C TYR A 57 -4.47 -0.29 7.27
N GLY A 58 -4.36 0.90 7.86
CA GLY A 58 -4.31 1.05 9.31
C GLY A 58 -5.61 0.61 9.95
N GLY A 59 -6.78 0.98 9.40
CA GLY A 59 -8.07 0.52 9.91
C GLY A 59 -8.21 -1.01 9.86
N GLY A 60 -7.86 -1.65 8.74
CA GLY A 60 -7.84 -3.11 8.63
C GLY A 60 -6.88 -3.77 9.64
N GLY A 61 -5.69 -3.21 9.81
CA GLY A 61 -4.71 -3.67 10.80
C GLY A 61 -5.21 -3.49 12.25
N ALA A 62 -5.88 -2.38 12.55
CA ALA A 62 -6.46 -2.10 13.86
C ALA A 62 -7.54 -3.12 14.21
N LEU A 63 -8.45 -3.42 13.27
CA LEU A 63 -9.48 -4.43 13.44
C LEU A 63 -8.86 -5.81 13.70
N LEU A 64 -7.85 -6.21 12.92
CA LEU A 64 -7.13 -7.46 13.15
C LEU A 64 -6.49 -7.51 14.54
N GLY A 65 -5.81 -6.44 14.95
CA GLY A 65 -5.21 -6.33 16.28
C GLY A 65 -6.26 -6.41 17.41
N PHE A 66 -7.40 -5.76 17.21
CA PHE A 66 -8.52 -5.77 18.14
C PHE A 66 -9.12 -7.17 18.30
N PHE A 67 -9.44 -7.86 17.20
CA PHE A 67 -9.98 -9.23 17.26
C PHE A 67 -8.97 -10.21 17.84
N LEU A 68 -7.68 -10.07 17.53
CA LEU A 68 -6.62 -10.87 18.12
C LEU A 68 -6.54 -10.65 19.64
N ALA A 69 -6.68 -9.41 20.09
CA ALA A 69 -6.70 -9.07 21.51
C ALA A 69 -7.87 -9.70 22.25
N ILE A 70 -9.08 -9.63 21.67
CA ILE A 70 -10.27 -10.29 22.23
C ILE A 70 -10.07 -11.80 22.28
N PHE A 71 -9.54 -12.40 21.21
CA PHE A 71 -9.29 -13.82 21.15
C PHE A 71 -8.32 -14.27 22.26
N ILE A 72 -7.20 -13.58 22.42
CA ILE A 72 -6.21 -13.86 23.47
C ILE A 72 -6.83 -13.66 24.86
N GLY A 73 -7.52 -12.53 25.08
CA GLY A 73 -8.18 -12.21 26.35
C GLY A 73 -9.30 -13.18 26.73
N SER A 74 -9.95 -13.82 25.75
CA SER A 74 -10.98 -14.84 25.97
C SER A 74 -10.42 -16.20 26.40
N ARG A 75 -9.17 -16.51 26.01
CA ARG A 75 -8.51 -17.79 26.27
C ARG A 75 -7.60 -17.77 27.49
N LEU A 76 -7.03 -16.61 27.84
CA LEU A 76 -6.09 -16.46 28.95
C LEU A 76 -6.73 -15.68 30.10
N PRO A 77 -7.02 -16.33 31.26
CA PRO A 77 -7.71 -15.70 32.38
C PRO A 77 -6.94 -14.53 33.00
N PHE A 78 -5.60 -14.51 32.88
CA PHE A 78 -4.76 -13.41 33.34
C PHE A 78 -4.96 -12.11 32.55
N PHE A 79 -5.44 -12.20 31.31
CA PHE A 79 -5.62 -11.05 30.41
C PHE A 79 -7.07 -10.62 30.21
N ARG A 80 -8.01 -11.25 30.94
CA ARG A 80 -9.47 -11.13 30.73
C ARG A 80 -10.05 -9.72 30.86
N ARG A 81 -9.28 -8.74 31.38
CA ARG A 81 -9.69 -7.34 31.59
C ARG A 81 -8.63 -6.30 31.24
N SER A 82 -7.52 -6.67 30.60
CA SER A 82 -6.47 -5.69 30.33
C SER A 82 -6.85 -4.83 29.13
N ILE A 83 -7.50 -3.69 29.39
CA ILE A 83 -7.77 -2.65 28.38
C ILE A 83 -6.49 -2.21 27.67
N TYR A 84 -5.35 -2.32 28.36
CA TYR A 84 -4.02 -2.08 27.80
C TYR A 84 -3.61 -3.12 26.75
N LEU A 85 -4.00 -4.39 26.90
CA LEU A 85 -3.74 -5.42 25.89
C LEU A 85 -4.59 -5.16 24.63
N ILE A 86 -5.87 -4.83 24.80
CA ILE A 86 -6.76 -4.49 23.68
C ILE A 86 -6.26 -3.23 22.96
N GLY A 87 -6.02 -2.15 23.71
CA GLY A 87 -5.50 -0.90 23.16
C GLY A 87 -4.13 -1.08 22.50
N GLY A 88 -3.22 -1.81 23.15
CA GLY A 88 -1.87 -2.06 22.66
C GLY A 88 -1.86 -2.87 21.35
N LEU A 89 -2.59 -3.99 21.28
CA LEU A 89 -2.67 -4.80 20.07
C LEU A 89 -3.42 -4.11 18.93
N THR A 90 -4.48 -3.35 19.25
CA THR A 90 -5.21 -2.55 18.25
C THR A 90 -4.32 -1.46 17.66
N LEU A 91 -3.59 -0.73 18.50
CA LEU A 91 -2.65 0.30 18.06
C LEU A 91 -1.48 -0.30 17.27
N ALA A 92 -0.91 -1.41 17.76
CA ALA A 92 0.14 -2.12 17.04
C ALA A 92 -0.37 -2.58 15.66
N GLY A 93 -1.54 -3.20 15.60
CA GLY A 93 -2.19 -3.60 14.36
C GLY A 93 -2.39 -2.42 13.40
N PHE A 94 -2.86 -1.28 13.90
CA PHE A 94 -3.02 -0.05 13.12
C PHE A 94 -1.68 0.41 12.51
N LEU A 95 -0.62 0.49 13.32
CA LEU A 95 0.70 0.93 12.88
C LEU A 95 1.31 -0.03 11.86
N PHE A 96 1.20 -1.33 12.10
CA PHE A 96 1.66 -2.35 11.14
C PHE A 96 0.89 -2.27 9.82
N GLY A 97 -0.43 -2.07 9.87
CA GLY A 97 -1.26 -1.87 8.69
C GLY A 97 -0.87 -0.61 7.91
N ALA A 98 -0.78 0.53 8.59
CA ALA A 98 -0.47 1.82 7.98
C ALA A 98 0.95 1.87 7.37
N LEU A 99 1.94 1.24 8.00
CA LEU A 99 3.34 1.26 7.54
C LEU A 99 3.69 0.11 6.57
N GLY A 100 2.96 -0.99 6.63
CA GLY A 100 3.25 -2.23 5.92
C GLY A 100 2.35 -2.51 4.71
N GLY A 101 1.14 -1.96 4.66
CA GLY A 101 0.12 -2.33 3.67
C GLY A 101 0.60 -2.20 2.22
N GLU A 102 1.13 -1.03 1.86
CA GLU A 102 1.57 -0.79 0.48
C GLU A 102 2.82 -1.60 0.10
N ARG A 103 3.77 -1.71 1.04
CA ARG A 103 4.99 -2.49 0.82
C ARG A 103 4.65 -3.96 0.60
N GLY A 104 3.70 -4.50 1.35
CA GLY A 104 3.19 -5.86 1.20
C GLY A 104 2.52 -6.07 -0.15
N ILE A 105 1.59 -5.21 -0.56
CA ILE A 105 0.86 -5.35 -1.82
C ILE A 105 1.78 -5.20 -3.04
N ASN A 106 2.73 -4.27 -3.01
CA ASN A 106 3.72 -4.11 -4.07
C ASN A 106 4.73 -5.27 -4.12
N LEU A 107 4.97 -5.96 -3.00
CA LEU A 107 5.79 -7.18 -2.97
C LEU A 107 5.02 -8.34 -3.63
N ILE A 108 3.77 -8.57 -3.20
CA ILE A 108 2.90 -9.61 -3.76
C ILE A 108 2.67 -9.40 -5.25
N GLY A 109 2.38 -8.18 -5.67
CA GLY A 109 2.19 -7.84 -7.08
C GLY A 109 3.45 -7.96 -7.95
N ARG A 110 4.65 -7.97 -7.34
CA ARG A 110 5.90 -8.30 -8.03
C ARG A 110 6.06 -9.81 -8.19
N MET A 111 5.87 -10.57 -7.11
CA MET A 111 5.95 -12.03 -7.15
C MET A 111 4.97 -12.66 -8.15
N ILE A 112 3.75 -12.13 -8.27
CA ILE A 112 2.76 -12.61 -9.25
C ILE A 112 3.24 -12.33 -10.68
N ARG A 113 3.77 -11.13 -10.95
CA ARG A 113 4.27 -10.77 -12.29
C ARG A 113 5.50 -11.56 -12.70
N GLU A 114 6.37 -11.90 -11.75
CA GLU A 114 7.52 -12.78 -12.00
C GLU A 114 7.07 -14.20 -12.39
N ARG A 115 5.96 -14.69 -11.83
CA ARG A 115 5.38 -15.99 -12.21
C ARG A 115 4.67 -16.01 -13.56
N GLU A 116 4.16 -14.88 -14.03
CA GLU A 116 3.51 -14.79 -15.35
C GLU A 116 4.53 -14.66 -16.51
N GLN A 117 5.80 -14.39 -16.20
CA GLN A 117 6.87 -14.17 -17.19
C GLN A 117 7.89 -15.31 -17.28
N GLY A 118 7.79 -16.35 -16.44
CA GLY A 118 8.61 -17.55 -16.47
C GLY A 118 7.83 -18.76 -16.96
#